data_AF-A0A2H3J8I9-F1
#
_entry.id   AF-A0A2H3J8I9-F1
#
_cell.length_a   1.000
_cell.length_b   1.000
_cell.length_c   1.000
_cell.angle_alpha   90.00
_cell.angle_beta   90.00
_cell.angle_gamma   90.00
#
_symmetry.space_group_name_H-M   'P 1'
#
loop_
_entity.id
_entity.type
_entity.pdbx_description
1 polymer ?
#
loop_
_entity_poly.entity_id
_entity_poly.type
_entity_poly.pdbx_seq_one_letter_code
_entity_poly.pdbx_strand_id
1 'polypeptide(L)' 'GYCIIVSSLVFLALGSYATLFSAFHTESGVAILDILARDTHYKYFIVLLVPTTSYFVIANWVGWQYYRNS' A
#
# COMPACT_ATOMS: atom_id res chain seq x y z
N GLY A 1 -14.90 9.46 -14.28
CA GLY A 1 -14.70 8.36 -13.31
C GLY A 1 -13.55 7.46 -13.69
N TYR A 2 -13.58 6.87 -14.89
CA TYR A 2 -12.64 5.84 -15.32
C TYR A 2 -11.15 6.21 -15.23
N CYS A 3 -10.74 7.45 -15.53
CA CYS A 3 -9.35 7.88 -15.35
C CYS A 3 -8.84 7.71 -13.91
N ILE A 4 -9.68 8.06 -12.93
CA ILE A 4 -9.34 7.93 -11.50
C ILE A 4 -9.18 6.45 -11.17
N ILE A 5 -10.13 5.61 -11.59
CA ILE A 5 -10.10 4.16 -11.35
C ILE A 5 -8.83 3.54 -11.95
N VAL A 6 -8.51 3.86 -13.21
CA VAL A 6 -7.29 3.36 -13.87
C VAL A 6 -6.04 3.83 -13.12
N SER A 7 -5.98 5.11 -12.73
CA SER A 7 -4.83 5.63 -11.98
C SER A 7 -4.66 4.96 -10.62
N SER A 8 -5.77 4.68 -9.91
CA SER A 8 -5.75 3.98 -8.64
C SER A 8 -5.30 2.52 -8.78
N LEU A 9 -5.76 1.83 -9.82
CA LEU A 9 -5.34 0.45 -10.11
C LEU A 9 -3.86 0.37 -10.47
N VAL A 10 -3.35 1.31 -11.25
CA VAL A 10 -1.92 1.40 -11.58
C VAL A 10 -1.10 1.67 -10.32
N PHE A 11 -1.54 2.60 -9.46
CA PHE A 11 -0.87 2.87 -8.18
C PHE A 11 -0.87 1.66 -7.26
N LEU A 12 -1.99 0.95 -7.18
CA LEU A 12 -2.11 -0.27 -6.38
C LEU A 12 -1.14 -1.34 -6.90
N ALA A 13 -1.12 -1.61 -8.20
CA ALA A 13 -0.26 -2.61 -8.81
C ALA A 13 1.23 -2.28 -8.61
N LEU A 14 1.64 -1.03 -8.84
CA LEU A 14 3.02 -0.57 -8.64
C LEU A 14 3.43 -0.63 -7.16
N GLY A 15 2.56 -0.18 -6.26
CA GLY A 15 2.80 -0.21 -4.81
C GLY A 15 2.92 -1.63 -4.28
N SER A 16 2.03 -2.54 -4.69
CA SER A 16 2.10 -3.96 -4.33
C SER A 16 3.38 -4.60 -4.88
N TYR A 17 3.74 -4.32 -6.13
CA TYR A 17 4.98 -4.81 -6.74
C TYR A 17 6.22 -4.35 -5.96
N ALA A 18 6.33 -3.05 -5.69
CA ALA A 18 7.47 -2.45 -5.00
C ALA A 18 7.69 -3.00 -3.57
N THR A 19 6.62 -3.37 -2.89
CA THR A 19 6.66 -3.64 -1.44
C THR A 19 6.61 -5.12 -1.11
N LEU A 20 5.82 -5.91 -1.86
CA LEU A 20 5.64 -7.35 -1.60
C LEU A 20 6.48 -8.20 -2.57
N PHE A 21 6.56 -7.83 -3.85
CA PHE A 21 7.11 -8.71 -4.89
C PHE A 21 8.55 -8.37 -5.30
N SER A 22 8.99 -7.12 -5.11
CA SER A 22 10.36 -6.65 -5.35
C SER A 22 11.44 -7.49 -4.64
N ALA A 23 11.12 -8.08 -3.48
CA ALA A 23 12.04 -8.95 -2.76
C ALA A 23 12.32 -10.30 -3.46
N PHE A 24 11.42 -10.75 -4.32
CA PHE A 24 11.43 -12.07 -4.93
C PHE A 24 11.82 -12.06 -6.42
N HIS A 25 11.95 -10.89 -7.04
CA HIS A 25 12.23 -10.75 -8.46
C HIS A 25 13.61 -10.11 -8.70
N THR A 26 14.43 -10.74 -9.54
CA THR A 26 15.64 -10.11 -10.09
C THR A 26 15.25 -8.98 -11.03
N GLU A 27 16.14 -8.01 -11.21
CA GLU A 27 15.90 -6.75 -11.93
C GLU A 27 15.10 -6.94 -13.22
N SER A 28 14.01 -6.18 -13.29
CA SER A 28 13.00 -6.26 -14.34
C SER A 28 13.47 -5.63 -15.66
N GLY A 29 14.60 -4.91 -15.64
CA GLY A 29 15.15 -4.20 -16.79
C GLY A 29 14.45 -2.87 -17.09
N VAL A 30 13.43 -2.51 -16.30
CA VAL A 30 12.71 -1.24 -16.41
C VAL A 30 13.27 -0.29 -15.36
N ALA A 31 13.97 0.76 -15.81
CA ALA A 31 14.73 1.65 -14.93
C ALA A 31 13.93 2.20 -13.73
N ILE A 32 12.66 2.58 -13.93
CA ILE A 32 11.81 3.11 -12.85
C ILE A 32 11.49 2.03 -11.80
N LEU A 33 11.18 0.80 -12.23
CA LEU A 33 10.88 -0.31 -11.32
C LEU A 33 12.15 -0.80 -10.61
N ASP A 34 13.30 -0.79 -11.30
CA ASP A 34 14.57 -1.24 -10.71
C ASP A 34 15.10 -0.23 -9.67
N ILE A 35 14.93 1.07 -9.89
CA ILE A 35 15.21 2.10 -8.87
C ILE A 35 14.33 1.87 -7.63
N LEU A 36 13.04 1.61 -7.84
CA LEU A 36 12.10 1.37 -6.75
C LEU A 36 12.37 0.06 -6.02
N ALA A 37 12.87 -0.97 -6.73
CA ALA A 37 13.24 -2.25 -6.14
C ALA A 37 14.54 -2.18 -5.32
N ARG A 38 15.47 -1.31 -5.71
CA ARG A 38 16.72 -1.05 -4.96
C ARG A 38 16.51 -0.18 -3.73
N ASP A 39 15.36 0.49 -3.60
CA ASP A 39 15.02 1.23 -2.39
C ASP A 39 14.69 0.27 -1.24
N THR A 40 15.71 -0.01 -0.43
CA THR A 40 15.60 -0.89 0.73
C THR A 40 15.04 -0.19 1.96
N HIS A 41 14.91 1.14 1.94
CA HIS A 41 14.64 1.92 3.13
C HIS A 41 13.19 1.78 3.62
N TYR A 42 12.25 1.63 2.69
CA TYR A 42 10.81 1.52 2.98
C TYR A 42 10.25 0.10 2.91
N LYS A 43 11.09 -0.89 2.60
CA LYS A 43 10.67 -2.27 2.33
C LYS A 43 9.94 -2.93 3.52
N TYR A 44 10.33 -2.59 4.75
CA TYR A 44 9.71 -3.10 5.98
C TYR A 44 8.60 -2.21 6.54
N PHE A 45 8.45 -0.99 6.03
CA PHE A 45 7.39 -0.08 6.46
C PHE A 45 6.00 -0.65 6.16
N ILE A 46 5.88 -1.47 5.10
CA ILE A 46 4.64 -2.20 4.76
C ILE A 46 4.12 -3.06 5.92
N VAL A 47 5.02 -3.67 6.69
CA VAL A 47 4.67 -4.53 7.82
C VAL A 47 4.01 -3.74 8.94
N LEU A 48 4.43 -2.48 9.13
CA LEU A 48 3.79 -1.54 10.07
C LEU A 48 2.52 -0.92 9.49
N LEU A 49 2.41 -0.83 8.17
CA LEU A 49 1.26 -0.27 7.46
C LEU A 49 0.00 -1.12 7.68
N VAL A 50 0.12 -2.45 7.71
CA VAL A 50 -1.00 -3.38 7.94
C VAL A 50 -1.68 -3.17 9.30
N PRO A 51 -0.98 -3.25 10.45
CA PRO A 51 -1.61 -3.07 11.75
C PRO A 51 -2.08 -1.62 11.97
N THR A 52 -1.36 -0.61 11.47
CA THR A 52 -1.75 0.80 11.63
C THR A 52 -3.03 1.14 10.85
N THR A 53 -3.15 0.70 9.60
CA THR A 53 -4.37 0.91 8.81
C THR A 53 -5.54 0.13 9.37
N SER A 54 -5.32 -1.13 9.75
CA SER A 54 -6.36 -1.96 10.38
C SER A 54 -6.88 -1.32 11.66
N TYR A 55 -5.98 -0.88 12.54
CA TYR A 55 -6.34 -0.18 13.77
C TYR A 55 -7.12 1.10 13.50
N PHE A 56 -6.69 1.91 12.53
CA PHE A 56 -7.39 3.14 12.15
C PHE A 56 -8.83 2.87 11.67
N VAL A 57 -9.02 1.87 10.80
CA VAL A 57 -10.36 1.49 10.30
C VAL A 57 -11.25 0.99 11.43
N ILE A 58 -10.71 0.15 12.33
CA ILE A 58 -11.45 -0.36 13.48
C ILE A 58 -11.84 0.78 14.42
N ALA A 59 -10.90 1.67 14.77
CA ALA A 59 -11.17 2.81 15.65
C ALA A 59 -12.24 3.74 15.06
N ASN A 60 -12.17 4.00 13.74
CA ASN A 60 -13.18 4.81 13.05
C ASN A 60 -14.55 4.13 13.05
N TRP A 61 -14.61 2.83 12.75
CA TRP A 61 -15.86 2.06 12.80
C TRP A 61 -16.47 2.11 14.20
N VAL A 62 -15.69 1.78 15.22
CA VAL A 62 -16.12 1.73 16.63
C VAL A 62 -16.56 3.13 17.09
N GLY A 63 -15.79 4.17 16.76
CA GLY A 63 -16.15 5.55 17.04
C GLY A 63 -17.49 5.95 16.41
N TRP A 64 -17.75 5.52 15.17
CA TRP A 64 -19.04 5.76 14.52
C TRP A 64 -20.21 5.04 15.21
N GLN A 65 -19.99 3.81 15.71
CA GLN A 65 -21.02 3.10 16.49
C GLN A 65 -21.37 3.86 17.77
N TYR A 66 -20.37 4.37 18.49
CA TYR A 66 -20.60 5.17 19.69
C TYR A 66 -21.29 6.49 19.39
N TYR A 67 -20.90 7.18 18.31
CA TYR A 67 -21.54 8.43 17.90
C TYR A 67 -23.01 8.24 17.53
N ARG A 68 -23.35 7.13 16.86
CA ARG A 68 -24.72 6.88 16.39
C ARG A 68 -25.68 6.34 17.46
N ASN A 69 -25.15 5.68 18.49
CA ASN A 69 -25.92 5.03 19.55
C ASN A 69 -25.80 5.71 20.93
N SER A 70 -25.20 6.91 21.00
CA SER A 70 -25.27 7.79 22.19
C SER A 70 -26.40 8.78 22.08
#